data_AF-A0A7Y3ENF2-F1
#
_entry.id   AF-A0A7Y3ENF2-F1
#
_cell.length_a   1.000
_cell.length_b   1.000
_cell.length_c   1.000
_cell.angle_alpha   90.00
_cell.angle_beta   90.00
_cell.angle_gamma   90.00
#
_symmetry.space_group_name_H-M   'P 1'
#
loop_
_entity.id
_entity.type
_entity.pdbx_description
1 polymer ?
#
loop_
_entity_poly.entity_id
_entity_poly.type
_entity_poly.pdbx_seq_one_letter_code
_entity_poly.pdbx_strand_id
1 'polypeptide(L)' 'MHDGCSGASESGKQIVDKIRMMGFNNNPIGAVFEINCSHCDTVFMMDKMEAKCPSCQMVYGVTPCHSYSAEFVKAAGINY' A
#
# COMPACT_ATOMS: atom_id res chain seq x y z
N MET A 1 -15.32 22.70 -1.80
CA MET A 1 -15.27 21.33 -2.34
C MET A 1 -14.11 20.61 -1.66
N HIS A 2 -14.31 19.41 -1.09
CA HIS A 2 -13.27 18.69 -0.34
C HIS A 2 -12.49 17.79 -1.31
N ASP A 3 -11.46 18.35 -1.96
CA ASP A 3 -10.54 17.66 -2.88
C ASP A 3 -9.51 16.77 -2.14
N GLY A 4 -9.96 16.01 -1.14
CA GLY A 4 -9.09 15.18 -0.31
C GLY A 4 -8.56 13.89 -0.98
N CYS A 5 -9.05 13.58 -2.19
CA CYS A 5 -8.81 12.29 -2.84
C CYS A 5 -8.90 12.30 -4.39
N SER A 6 -8.68 13.44 -5.06
CA SER A 6 -8.87 13.54 -6.53
C SER A 6 -7.67 14.08 -7.32
N GLY A 7 -6.52 14.33 -6.67
CA GLY A 7 -5.35 14.93 -7.32
C GLY A 7 -4.30 13.91 -7.74
N ALA A 8 -4.25 13.62 -9.05
CA ALA A 8 -3.08 13.15 -9.79
C ALA A 8 -2.37 11.88 -9.26
N SER A 9 -2.65 10.72 -9.91
CA SER A 9 -1.76 9.55 -9.93
C SER A 9 -0.97 9.34 -8.63
N GLU A 10 -1.66 8.95 -7.56
CA GLU A 10 -1.03 8.73 -6.25
C GLU A 10 0.00 7.58 -6.39
N SER A 11 1.26 7.95 -6.64
CA SER A 11 2.39 7.01 -6.58
C SER A 11 2.38 6.29 -5.23
N GLY A 12 2.80 5.02 -5.18
CA GLY A 12 2.76 4.25 -3.93
C GLY A 12 3.47 4.92 -2.76
N LYS A 13 4.51 5.74 -3.02
CA LYS A 13 5.15 6.59 -2.00
C LYS A 13 4.17 7.55 -1.34
N GLN A 14 3.36 8.27 -2.11
CA GLN A 14 2.36 9.21 -1.58
C GLN A 14 1.30 8.48 -0.76
N ILE A 15 0.88 7.29 -1.20
CA ILE A 15 -0.07 6.46 -0.46
C ILE A 15 0.52 6.07 0.90
N VAL A 16 1.73 5.50 0.89
CA VAL A 16 2.43 5.07 2.11
C VAL A 16 2.69 6.25 3.05
N ASP A 17 3.14 7.38 2.52
CA ASP A 17 3.40 8.59 3.30
C ASP A 17 2.10 9.14 3.93
N LYS A 18 0.99 9.16 3.19
CA LYS A 18 -0.33 9.57 3.68
C LYS A 18 -0.85 8.66 4.80
N ILE A 19 -0.79 7.34 4.63
CA ILE A 19 -1.21 6.41 5.70
C ILE A 19 -0.26 6.45 6.91
N ARG A 20 1.05 6.70 6.72
CA ARG A 20 2.00 6.91 7.83
C ARG A 20 1.71 8.20 8.58
N MET A 21 1.48 9.32 7.87
CA MET A 21 1.11 10.60 8.47
C MET A 21 -0.18 10.51 9.27
N MET A 22 -1.17 9.77 8.77
CA MET A 22 -2.43 9.54 9.48
C MET A 22 -2.34 8.46 10.57
N GLY A 23 -1.23 7.72 10.66
CA GLY A 23 -1.06 6.62 11.63
C GLY A 23 -1.84 5.34 11.28
N PHE A 24 -2.28 5.19 10.04
CA PHE A 24 -3.02 4.02 9.55
C PHE A 24 -2.14 2.93 8.94
N ASN A 25 -0.83 3.15 8.79
CA ASN A 25 0.08 2.17 8.19
C ASN A 25 -0.02 0.78 8.83
N ASN A 26 -0.18 0.71 10.15
CA ASN A 26 -0.30 -0.55 10.89
C ASN A 26 -1.75 -1.00 11.10
N ASN A 27 -2.74 -0.29 10.54
CA ASN A 27 -4.13 -0.71 10.63
C ASN A 27 -4.36 -1.94 9.76
N PRO A 28 -5.16 -2.91 10.25
CA PRO A 28 -5.57 -4.04 9.44
C PRO A 28 -6.47 -3.56 8.30
N ILE A 29 -6.35 -4.22 7.16
CA ILE A 29 -7.30 -4.07 6.06
C ILE A 29 -8.45 -5.06 6.23
N GLY A 30 -9.61 -4.74 5.66
CA GLY A 30 -10.83 -5.56 5.82
C GLY A 30 -10.73 -6.94 5.18
N ALA A 31 -9.81 -7.14 4.24
CA ALA A 31 -9.54 -8.41 3.58
C ALA A 31 -8.05 -8.58 3.35
N VAL A 32 -7.52 -9.79 3.56
CA VAL A 32 -6.12 -10.11 3.25
C VAL A 32 -5.96 -10.20 1.74
N PHE A 33 -4.95 -9.51 1.20
CA PHE A 33 -4.65 -9.52 -0.22
C PHE A 33 -3.38 -10.31 -0.51
N GLU A 34 -3.43 -11.12 -1.56
CA GLU A 34 -2.24 -11.74 -2.13
C GLU A 34 -1.55 -10.74 -3.06
N ILE A 35 -0.33 -10.34 -2.72
CA ILE A 35 0.46 -9.38 -3.49
C ILE A 35 1.64 -10.11 -4.11
N ASN A 36 1.73 -10.04 -5.44
CA ASN A 36 2.93 -10.44 -6.15
C ASN A 36 3.92 -9.27 -6.23
N CYS A 37 5.13 -9.45 -5.70
CA CYS A 37 6.14 -8.42 -5.73
C CYS A 37 6.67 -8.18 -7.15
N SER A 38 6.39 -7.01 -7.72
CA SER A 38 6.81 -6.60 -9.06
C SER A 38 8.33 -6.52 -9.29
N HIS A 39 9.14 -6.66 -8.24
CA HIS A 39 10.61 -6.60 -8.34
C HIS A 39 11.29 -7.96 -8.18
N CYS A 40 10.73 -8.89 -7.41
CA CYS A 40 11.37 -10.18 -7.10
C CYS A 40 10.43 -11.38 -7.26
N ASP A 41 9.23 -11.15 -7.79
CA ASP A 41 8.19 -12.16 -8.06
C ASP A 41 7.80 -13.00 -6.83
N THR A 42 8.13 -12.51 -5.63
CA THR A 42 7.75 -13.14 -4.38
C THR A 42 6.31 -12.78 -4.08
N VAL A 43 5.48 -13.80 -3.92
CA VAL A 43 4.10 -13.66 -3.49
C VAL A 43 4.04 -13.63 -1.97
N PHE A 44 3.33 -12.66 -1.41
CA PHE A 44 3.13 -12.52 0.03
C PHE A 44 1.73 -12.00 0.34
N MET A 45 1.27 -12.25 1.56
CA MET A 45 -0.03 -11.78 2.03
C MET A 45 0.12 -10.42 2.72
N MET A 46 -0.74 -9.48 2.34
CA MET A 46 -0.88 -8.17 2.94
C MET A 46 -2.14 -8.17 3.80
N ASP A 47 -2.01 -8.00 5.11
CA ASP A 47 -3.12 -7.92 6.07
C ASP A 47 -3.29 -6.51 6.68
N LYS A 48 -2.40 -5.58 6.34
CA LYS A 48 -2.39 -4.19 6.81
C LYS A 48 -2.36 -3.19 5.66
N MET A 49 -2.61 -1.92 5.96
CA MET A 49 -2.55 -0.83 4.97
C MET A 49 -1.14 -0.63 4.39
N GLU A 50 -0.10 -0.94 5.16
CA GLU A 50 1.30 -1.02 4.71
C GLU A 50 1.81 -2.45 4.89
N ALA A 51 2.37 -3.04 3.83
CA ALA A 51 3.08 -4.31 3.90
C ALA A 51 4.41 -4.24 3.17
N LYS A 52 5.36 -5.05 3.62
CA LYS A 52 6.71 -5.11 3.06
C LYS A 52 6.99 -6.51 2.56
N CYS A 53 7.52 -6.60 1.34
CA CYS A 53 7.96 -7.87 0.79
C CYS A 53 9.10 -8.43 1.68
N PRO A 54 8.98 -9.66 2.20
CA PRO A 54 10.00 -10.24 3.07
C PRO A 54 11.31 -10.55 2.33
N SER A 55 11.27 -10.70 1.01
CA SER A 55 12.43 -11.05 0.17
C SER A 55 13.28 -9.82 -0.18
N CYS A 56 12.66 -8.77 -0.75
CA CYS A 56 13.39 -7.61 -1.26
C CYS A 56 13.15 -6.30 -0.49
N GLN A 57 12.36 -6.32 0.59
CA GLN A 57 12.00 -5.12 1.36
C GLN A 57 11.20 -4.06 0.55
N MET A 58 10.56 -4.44 -0.55
CA MET A 58 9.64 -3.57 -1.30
C MET A 58 8.41 -3.25 -0.45
N VAL A 59 8.15 -1.97 -0.24
CA VAL A 59 6.99 -1.49 0.51
C VAL A 59 5.82 -1.27 -0.42
N TYR A 60 4.66 -1.76 -0.01
CA TYR A 60 3.38 -1.62 -0.67
C TYR A 60 2.40 -0.91 0.26
N GLY A 61 1.60 -0.02 -0.31
CA GLY A 61 0.59 0.72 0.43
C GLY A 61 -0.72 0.79 -0.33
N VAL A 62 -1.82 0.85 0.43
CA VAL A 62 -3.17 1.12 -0.09
C VAL A 62 -3.85 2.16 0.79
N THR A 63 -4.69 3.01 0.19
CA THR A 63 -5.48 3.97 0.94
C THR A 63 -6.70 3.27 1.56
N PRO A 64 -7.18 3.73 2.74
CA PRO A 64 -8.33 3.11 3.41
C PRO A 64 -9.59 3.10 2.53
N CYS A 65 -9.80 4.14 1.72
CA CYS A 65 -10.93 4.26 0.79
C CYS A 65 -10.91 3.19 -0.32
N HIS A 66 -9.74 2.65 -0.66
CA HIS A 66 -9.53 1.65 -1.72
C HIS A 66 -9.00 0.32 -1.19
N SER A 67 -9.06 0.10 0.13
CA SER A 67 -8.60 -1.13 0.81
C SER A 67 -9.49 -2.36 0.59
N TYR A 68 -10.34 -2.32 -0.44
CA TYR A 68 -11.24 -3.42 -0.83
C TYR A 68 -10.73 -4.23 -2.02
N SER A 69 -9.71 -3.75 -2.76
CA SER A 69 -9.13 -4.46 -3.90
C SER A 69 -7.61 -4.30 -3.95
N ALA A 70 -6.92 -5.39 -4.26
CA ALA A 70 -5.47 -5.45 -4.39
C ALA A 70 -4.94 -4.61 -5.57
N GLU A 71 -5.78 -4.27 -6.56
CA GLU A 71 -5.39 -3.45 -7.72
C GLU A 71 -4.95 -2.02 -7.36
N PHE A 72 -5.47 -1.51 -6.23
CA PHE A 72 -5.15 -0.19 -5.68
C PHE A 72 -3.91 -0.22 -4.79
N VAL A 73 -3.37 -1.40 -4.48
CA VAL A 73 -2.11 -1.54 -3.78
C VAL A 73 -0.99 -1.09 -4.71
N LYS A 74 -0.24 -0.08 -4.30
CA LYS A 74 0.87 0.48 -5.10
C LYS A 74 2.19 0.26 -4.38
N ALA A 75 3.22 -0.07 -5.15
CA ALA A 75 4.59 -0.14 -4.66
C ALA A 75 5.13 1.29 -4.40
N ALA A 76 5.65 1.51 -3.20
CA ALA A 76 6.32 2.74 -2.82
C ALA A 76 7.83 2.69 -3.13
N GLY A 77 8.46 1.54 -2.93
CA GLY A 77 9.88 1.34 -3.19
C GLY A 77 10.53 0.34 -2.24
N ILE A 78 11.73 -0.10 -2.59
CA ILE A 78 12.58 -0.96 -1.76
C ILE A 78 13.17 -0.14 -0.61
N ASN A 79 13.03 -0.63 0.62
CA ASN A 79 13.51 0.04 1.83
C ASN A 79 12.95 1.48 2.00
N TYR A 80 11.67 1.65 1.68
CA TYR A 80 10.95 2.92 1.85
C TYR A 80 10.35 3.11 3.25
#